data_AF-A0AAN6U8I0-F1
#
_entry.id   AF-A0AAN6U8I0-F1
#
_cell.length_a   1.000
_cell.length_b   1.000
_cell.length_c   1.000
_cell.angle_alpha   90.00
_cell.angle_beta   90.00
_cell.angle_gamma   90.00
#
_symmetry.space_group_name_H-M   'P 1'
#
loop_
_entity.id
_entity.type
_entity.pdbx_description
1 polymer ?
#
loop_
_entity_poly.entity_id
_entity_poly.type
_entity_poly.pdbx_seq_one_letter_code
_entity_poly.pdbx_strand_id
1 'polypeptide(L)' 'ICLEDLDDQSLVWKLPCHHLFHAECISRWFRKHHDTCPICMASCTSSSLPQERPLPDLPPRAILAP' A
#
# COMPACT_ATOMS: atom_id res chain seq x y z
N ILE A 1 -8.40 -2.16 -8.69
CA ILE A 1 -9.21 -3.10 -7.88
C ILE A 1 -10.61 -2.49 -7.77
N CYS A 2 -11.67 -3.27 -8.06
CA CYS A 2 -13.14 -3.06 -8.03
C CYS A 2 -13.78 -1.66 -8.24
N LEU A 3 -13.19 -0.54 -7.78
CA LEU A 3 -13.68 0.84 -7.92
C LEU A 3 -15.12 1.08 -7.41
N GLU A 4 -15.62 0.16 -6.61
CA GLU A 4 -16.97 0.14 -6.06
C GLU A 4 -16.94 0.59 -4.60
N ASP A 5 -18.01 1.20 -4.13
CA ASP A 5 -18.14 1.68 -2.76
C ASP A 5 -18.10 0.51 -1.76
N LEU A 6 -17.38 0.71 -0.65
CA LEU A 6 -17.36 -0.20 0.48
C LEU A 6 -18.66 0.02 1.28
N ASP A 7 -19.65 -0.87 1.13
CA ASP A 7 -20.89 -0.84 1.91
C ASP A 7 -20.68 -1.50 3.29
N ASP A 8 -21.50 -1.14 4.30
CA ASP A 8 -21.44 -1.73 5.65
C ASP A 8 -21.67 -3.25 5.66
N GLN A 9 -22.35 -3.80 4.64
CA GLN A 9 -22.53 -5.24 4.46
C GLN A 9 -21.39 -5.91 3.71
N SER A 10 -20.46 -5.13 3.16
CA SER A 10 -19.33 -5.65 2.41
C SER A 10 -18.22 -6.09 3.37
N LEU A 11 -17.78 -7.35 3.24
CA LEU A 11 -16.64 -7.83 4.00
C LEU A 11 -15.39 -7.11 3.50
N VAL A 12 -14.71 -6.38 4.39
CA VAL A 12 -13.45 -5.70 4.09
C VAL A 12 -12.28 -6.37 4.78
N TRP A 13 -11.13 -6.35 4.13
CA TRP A 13 -9.87 -6.82 4.67
C TRP A 13 -8.89 -5.65 4.73
N LYS A 14 -8.39 -5.40 5.95
CA LYS A 14 -7.30 -4.47 6.22
C LYS A 14 -5.94 -5.16 6.06
N LEU A 15 -5.13 -4.68 5.13
CA LEU A 15 -3.75 -5.14 4.94
C LEU A 15 -2.81 -4.55 6.01
N PRO A 16 -1.61 -5.15 6.22
CA PRO A 16 -0.59 -4.60 7.12
C PRO A 16 -0.11 -3.21 6.71
N CYS A 17 -0.24 -2.85 5.43
CA CYS A 17 0.04 -1.51 4.90
C CYS A 17 -1.09 -0.49 5.13
N HIS A 18 -2.06 -0.77 6.03
CA HIS A 18 -3.21 0.10 6.34
C HIS A 18 -4.17 0.40 5.17
N HIS A 19 -4.18 -0.43 4.13
CA HIS A 19 -5.15 -0.30 3.04
C HIS A 19 -6.32 -1.26 3.23
N LEU A 20 -7.52 -0.77 2.93
CA LEU A 20 -8.78 -1.50 3.06
C LEU A 20 -9.30 -1.87 1.66
N PHE A 21 -9.66 -3.13 1.48
CA PHE A 21 -10.27 -3.63 0.25
C PHE A 21 -11.38 -4.60 0.59
N HIS A 22 -12.32 -4.83 -0.33
CA HIS A 22 -13.25 -5.95 -0.18
C HIS A 22 -12.47 -7.26 -0.03
N ALA A 23 -12.84 -8.07 0.95
CA ALA A 23 -12.30 -9.40 1.20
C ALA A 23 -12.38 -10.26 -0.07
N GLU A 24 -13.45 -10.14 -0.85
CA GLU A 24 -13.57 -10.82 -2.13
C GLU A 24 -12.58 -10.27 -3.18
N CYS A 25 -12.47 -8.95 -3.30
CA CYS A 25 -11.57 -8.31 -4.27
C CYS A 25 -10.11 -8.63 -3.98
N ILE A 26 -9.68 -8.56 -2.71
CA ILE A 26 -8.30 -8.88 -2.34
C ILE A 26 -8.04 -10.39 -2.41
N SER A 27 -9.02 -11.24 -2.10
CA SER A 27 -8.88 -12.70 -2.29
C SER A 27 -8.73 -13.08 -3.76
N ARG A 28 -9.47 -12.41 -4.66
CA ARG A 28 -9.28 -12.57 -6.12
C ARG A 28 -7.92 -12.03 -6.58
N TRP A 29 -7.42 -10.97 -5.96
CA TRP A 29 -6.11 -10.40 -6.25
C TRP A 29 -4.97 -11.38 -5.88
N PHE A 30 -4.97 -11.93 -4.67
CA PHE A 30 -4.00 -12.95 -4.25
C PHE A 30 -4.06 -14.21 -5.13
N ARG A 31 -5.27 -14.66 -5.50
CA ARG A 31 -5.43 -15.80 -6.43
C ARG A 31 -4.83 -15.58 -7.82
N LYS A 32 -4.58 -14.33 -8.22
CA LYS A 32 -3.91 -14.01 -9.49
C LYS A 32 -2.37 -13.95 -9.39
N HIS A 33 -1.78 -14.55 -8.35
CA HIS A 33 -0.33 -14.51 -8.07
C HIS A 33 0.19 -13.10 -7.73
N HIS A 34 -0.61 -12.28 -7.06
CA HIS A 34 -0.19 -10.97 -6.59
C HIS A 34 -0.20 -10.92 -5.06
N ASP A 35 0.98 -10.96 -4.45
CA ASP A 35 1.17 -10.87 -3.00
C ASP A 35 1.43 -9.43 -2.51
N THR A 36 1.24 -8.44 -3.38
CA THR A 36 1.52 -7.03 -3.10
C THR A 36 0.25 -6.20 -3.03
N CYS A 37 0.28 -5.11 -2.25
CA CYS A 37 -0.83 -4.18 -2.16
C CYS A 37 -1.01 -3.43 -3.50
N PRO A 38 -2.21 -3.36 -4.07
CA PRO A 38 -2.45 -2.67 -5.35
C PRO A 38 -2.32 -1.13 -5.25
N ILE A 39 -2.24 -0.55 -4.04
CA ILE A 39 -2.10 0.90 -3.84
C ILE A 39 -0.65 1.29 -3.57
N CYS A 40 0.02 0.60 -2.65
CA CYS A 40 1.39 0.94 -2.25
C CYS A 40 2.46 -0.05 -2.71
N MET A 41 2.07 -1.13 -3.38
CA MET A 41 2.95 -2.24 -3.79
C MET A 41 3.70 -2.92 -2.64
N ALA A 42 3.33 -2.66 -1.39
CA ALA A 42 3.90 -3.31 -0.22
C ALA A 42 3.50 -4.78 -0.15
N SER A 43 4.44 -5.66 0.22
CA SER A 43 4.17 -7.10 0.35
C SER A 43 3.19 -7.37 1.50
N CYS A 44 2.12 -8.10 1.20
CA CYS A 44 1.10 -8.51 2.17
C CYS A 44 1.51 -9.75 2.96
N THR A 45 2.46 -10.52 2.42
CA THR A 45 3.10 -11.67 3.05
C THR A 45 4.26 -11.16 3.90
N SER A 46 4.08 -11.19 5.22
CA SER A 46 5.12 -10.78 6.18
C SER A 46 6.32 -11.71 6.09
N SER A 47 7.33 -11.38 5.27
CA SER A 47 8.76 -11.66 5.46
C SER A 47 9.59 -11.09 4.28
N SER A 48 9.79 -9.78 4.20
CA SER A 48 11.12 -9.22 3.88
C SER A 48 11.12 -7.69 4.06
N LEU A 49 11.67 -7.28 5.21
CA LEU A 49 12.30 -6.00 5.57
C LEU A 49 11.56 -4.66 5.33
N PRO A 50 11.77 -3.68 6.23
CA PRO A 50 11.41 -2.30 5.95
C PRO A 50 12.23 -1.85 4.73
N GLN A 51 11.60 -1.75 3.55
CA GLN A 51 12.21 -1.00 2.46
C GLN A 51 12.15 0.47 2.85
N GLU A 52 13.16 0.89 3.60
CA GLU A 52 13.66 2.25 3.59
C GLU A 52 13.57 2.76 2.15
N ARG A 53 12.60 3.64 1.87
CA ARG A 53 12.74 4.52 0.72
C ARG A 53 13.86 5.46 1.13
N PRO A 54 15.04 5.46 0.49
CA PRO A 54 16.00 6.52 0.72
C PRO A 54 15.23 7.81 0.42
N LEU A 55 15.13 8.69 1.41
CA LEU A 55 14.59 10.03 1.21
C LEU A 55 15.38 10.62 0.04
N PRO A 56 14.75 11.22 -0.98
CA PRO A 56 15.52 11.99 -1.94
C PRO A 56 16.27 13.06 -1.14
N ASP A 57 17.60 13.01 -1.22
CA ASP A 57 18.53 13.91 -0.53
C ASP A 57 18.17 15.35 -0.92
N LEU A 58 17.35 16.01 -0.10
CA LEU A 58 17.00 17.40 -0.31
C LEU A 58 18.16 18.20 0.27
N PRO A 59 18.94 18.94 -0.52
CA PRO A 59 20.01 19.77 0.03
C PRO A 59 19.39 20.92 0.83
N PRO A 60 19.65 21.04 2.15
CA PRO A 60 19.56 22.32 2.81
C PRO A 60 20.93 22.97 2.55
N ARG A 61 21.07 24.15 1.96
CA ARG A 61 20.43 25.40 2.35
C ARG A 61 20.67 26.40 1.22
N ALA A 62 19.60 26.86 0.58
CA ALA A 62 19.58 28.22 0.08
C ALA A 62 19.47 29.16 1.29
N ILE A 63 20.59 29.55 1.90
CA ILE A 63 20.71 30.82 2.62
C ILE A 63 22.15 31.31 2.45
N LEU A 64 22.36 32.16 1.45
CA LEU A 64 23.18 33.36 1.60
C LEU A 64 22.34 34.49 0.99
N ALA A 65 21.59 35.16 1.85
CA ALA A 65 21.03 36.48 1.61
C ALA A 65 22.10 37.54 1.90
N PRO A 66 21.82 38.83 1.66
CA PRO A 66 21.43 39.50 0.42
C PRO A 66 22.63 39.85 -0.49
#